data_AF-A0A627C9G8-F1
#
_entry.id   AF-A0A627C9G8-F1
#
_cell.length_a   1.000
_cell.length_b   1.000
_cell.length_c   1.000
_cell.angle_alpha   90.00
_cell.angle_beta   90.00
_cell.angle_gamma   90.00
#
_symmetry.space_group_name_H-M   'P 1'
#
loop_
_entity.id
_entity.type
_entity.pdbx_description
1 polymer ?
#
loop_
_entity_poly.entity_id
_entity_poly.type
_entity_poly.pdbx_seq_one_letter_code
_entity_poly.pdbx_strand_id
1 'polypeptide(L)'
;MMLLIEQRILLDEMKDIFPEEDIFLFNNVLNFIQNNYDKNYYPINVLRQAAGCESDSDLLKLVRYFCGAHSKLFNITYCFYDFDGEEIPISAECYYNAL
;
A
#
# COMPACT_ATOMS: atom_id res chain seq x y z
N MET A 1 -12.26 3.44 10.69
CA MET A 1 -12.66 2.06 11.03
C MET A 1 -13.53 1.40 9.95
N MET A 2 -14.54 2.10 9.40
CA MET A 2 -15.42 1.58 8.33
C MET A 2 -14.66 1.10 7.07
N LEU A 3 -13.67 1.88 6.60
CA LEU A 3 -12.85 1.54 5.44
C LEU A 3 -12.11 0.20 5.58
N LEU A 4 -11.49 -0.08 6.74
CA LEU A 4 -10.71 -1.32 6.93
C LEU A 4 -11.60 -2.57 7.02
N ILE A 5 -12.82 -2.43 7.54
CA ILE A 5 -13.79 -3.52 7.58
C ILE A 5 -14.24 -3.86 6.15
N GLU A 6 -14.52 -2.84 5.33
CA GLU A 6 -14.84 -3.01 3.91
C GLU A 6 -13.68 -3.71 3.16
N GLN A 7 -12.43 -3.33 3.42
CA GLN A 7 -11.27 -4.00 2.82
C GLN A 7 -11.18 -5.49 3.18
N ARG A 8 -11.53 -5.86 4.42
CA ARG A 8 -11.54 -7.27 4.83
C ARG A 8 -12.65 -8.06 4.15
N ILE A 9 -13.82 -7.46 3.97
CA ILE A 9 -14.92 -8.08 3.21
C ILE A 9 -14.50 -8.33 1.76
N LEU A 10 -13.92 -7.32 1.10
CA LEU A 10 -13.41 -7.47 -0.27
C LEU A 10 -12.33 -8.56 -0.37
N LEU A 11 -11.46 -8.66 0.64
CA LEU A 11 -10.43 -9.69 0.67
C LEU A 11 -11.00 -11.09 0.85
N ASP A 12 -12.01 -11.25 1.72
CA ASP A 12 -12.72 -12.52 1.93
C ASP A 12 -13.45 -12.99 0.67
N GLU A 13 -14.01 -12.07 -0.13
CA GLU A 13 -14.63 -12.36 -1.43
C GLU A 13 -13.62 -12.88 -2.47
N MET A 14 -12.34 -12.52 -2.32
CA MET A 14 -11.27 -12.88 -3.26
C MET A 14 -10.36 -14.02 -2.77
N LYS A 15 -10.63 -14.59 -1.59
CA LYS A 15 -9.77 -15.62 -0.97
C LYS A 15 -9.61 -16.90 -1.82
N ASP A 16 -10.60 -17.21 -2.65
CA ASP A 16 -10.58 -18.39 -3.53
C ASP A 16 -9.89 -18.09 -4.88
N ILE A 17 -9.57 -16.81 -5.14
CA ILE A 17 -8.93 -16.34 -6.37
C ILE A 17 -7.43 -16.14 -6.16
N PHE A 18 -7.04 -15.62 -5.00
CA PHE A 18 -5.64 -15.40 -4.66
C PHE A 18 -5.02 -16.58 -3.91
N PRO A 19 -3.70 -16.81 -4.08
CA PRO A 19 -2.95 -17.67 -3.19
C PRO A 19 -3.09 -17.23 -1.72
N GLU A 20 -3.10 -18.20 -0.80
CA GLU A 20 -3.22 -17.94 0.64
C GLU A 20 -2.10 -17.01 1.17
N GLU A 21 -0.89 -17.13 0.61
CA GLU A 21 0.24 -16.25 0.91
C GLU A 21 -0.05 -14.78 0.58
N ASP A 22 -0.72 -14.49 -0.53
CA ASP A 22 -1.07 -13.11 -0.92
C ASP A 22 -2.14 -12.54 0.03
N ILE A 23 -3.13 -13.36 0.41
CA ILE A 23 -4.14 -13.01 1.40
C ILE A 23 -3.51 -12.70 2.76
N PHE A 24 -2.49 -13.46 3.16
CA PHE A 24 -1.74 -13.22 4.39
C PHE A 24 -1.01 -11.88 4.35
N LEU A 25 -0.32 -11.56 3.24
CA LEU A 25 0.36 -10.28 3.05
C LEU A 25 -0.61 -9.09 3.16
N PHE A 26 -1.77 -9.18 2.51
CA PHE A 26 -2.76 -8.11 2.51
C PHE A 26 -3.34 -7.91 3.91
N ASN A 27 -3.64 -8.99 4.64
CA ASN A 27 -4.12 -8.91 6.02
C ASN A 27 -3.09 -8.30 6.98
N ASN A 28 -1.80 -8.58 6.80
CA ASN A 28 -0.74 -7.98 7.62
C ASN A 28 -0.74 -6.45 7.50
N VAL A 29 -0.89 -5.92 6.29
CA VAL A 29 -0.99 -4.48 6.07
C VAL A 29 -2.27 -3.90 6.67
N LEU A 30 -3.43 -4.54 6.53
CA LEU A 30 -4.66 -4.08 7.18
C LEU A 30 -4.55 -4.06 8.70
N ASN A 31 -3.92 -5.08 9.30
CA ASN A 31 -3.63 -5.13 10.73
C ASN A 31 -2.69 -4.00 11.16
N PHE A 32 -1.65 -3.72 10.36
CA PHE A 32 -0.71 -2.64 10.63
C PHE A 32 -1.41 -1.27 10.62
N ILE A 33 -2.22 -0.98 9.59
CA ILE A 33 -2.98 0.28 9.49
C ILE A 33 -3.96 0.42 10.66
N GLN A 34 -4.65 -0.67 11.02
CA GLN A 34 -5.56 -0.68 12.16
C GLN A 34 -4.88 -0.26 13.47
N ASN A 35 -3.62 -0.65 13.65
CA ASN A 35 -2.81 -0.31 14.82
C ASN A 35 -2.10 1.06 14.70
N ASN A 36 -2.16 1.74 13.55
CA ASN A 36 -1.49 3.01 13.25
C ASN A 36 -2.46 3.99 12.56
N TYR A 37 -3.65 4.17 13.15
CA TYR A 37 -4.76 4.92 12.54
C TYR A 37 -4.53 6.44 12.44
N ASP A 38 -3.50 6.95 13.13
CA ASP A 38 -3.07 8.34 13.13
C ASP A 38 -2.19 8.70 11.92
N LYS A 39 -1.70 7.69 11.19
CA LYS A 39 -0.87 7.89 9.99
C LYS A 39 -1.75 8.07 8.75
N ASN A 40 -1.44 9.11 7.98
CA ASN A 40 -2.16 9.44 6.75
C ASN A 40 -1.40 9.05 5.48
N TYR A 41 -0.16 8.58 5.61
CA TYR A 41 0.67 8.13 4.49
C TYR A 41 1.57 6.98 4.93
N TYR A 42 1.91 6.11 3.98
CA TYR A 42 2.78 4.95 4.21
C TYR A 42 3.81 4.86 3.08
N PRO A 43 5.07 5.25 3.35
CA PRO A 43 6.17 5.04 2.42
C PRO A 43 6.34 3.56 2.05
N ILE A 44 6.90 3.29 0.88
CA ILE A 44 7.04 1.92 0.35
C ILE A 44 7.80 0.99 1.32
N ASN A 45 8.84 1.49 1.98
CA ASN A 45 9.60 0.72 2.98
C ASN A 45 8.75 0.38 4.22
N VAL A 46 7.83 1.27 4.63
CA VAL A 46 6.89 1.00 5.73
C VAL A 46 5.87 -0.05 5.30
N LEU A 47 5.35 0.01 4.08
CA LEU A 47 4.44 -1.02 3.55
C LEU A 47 5.14 -2.39 3.46
N ARG A 48 6.41 -2.42 3.06
CA ARG A 48 7.22 -3.64 3.04
C ARG A 48 7.35 -4.26 4.44
N GLN A 49 7.66 -3.44 5.44
CA GLN A 49 7.74 -3.88 6.85
C GLN A 49 6.37 -4.34 7.36
N ALA A 50 5.31 -3.60 7.06
CA ALA A 50 3.94 -3.90 7.48
C ALA A 50 3.44 -5.23 6.88
N ALA A 51 3.79 -5.52 5.63
CA ALA A 51 3.44 -6.78 4.97
C ALA A 51 4.28 -7.96 5.46
N GLY A 52 5.50 -7.69 5.96
CA GLY A 52 6.49 -8.72 6.29
C GLY A 52 7.10 -9.37 5.05
N CYS A 53 7.18 -8.65 3.92
CA CYS A 53 7.73 -9.18 2.67
C CYS A 53 9.14 -8.63 2.40
N GLU A 54 10.02 -9.45 1.82
CA GLU A 54 11.35 -9.02 1.40
C GLU A 54 11.47 -8.86 -0.12
N SER A 55 10.60 -9.50 -0.90
CA SER A 55 10.67 -9.47 -2.35
C SER A 55 9.94 -8.26 -2.95
N ASP A 56 10.49 -7.70 -4.03
CA ASP A 56 9.84 -6.63 -4.79
C ASP A 56 8.56 -7.10 -5.47
N SER A 57 8.49 -8.40 -5.80
CA SER A 57 7.30 -9.03 -6.38
C SER A 57 6.11 -8.95 -5.43
N ASP A 58 6.30 -9.32 -4.16
CA ASP A 58 5.24 -9.31 -3.15
C ASP A 58 4.78 -7.89 -2.83
N LEU A 59 5.75 -6.97 -2.71
CA LEU A 59 5.44 -5.55 -2.55
C LEU A 59 4.62 -5.02 -3.74
N LEU A 60 5.00 -5.38 -4.97
CA LEU A 60 4.29 -4.95 -6.17
C LEU A 60 2.86 -5.50 -6.22
N LYS A 61 2.63 -6.78 -5.85
CA LYS A 61 1.29 -7.35 -5.73
C LYS A 61 0.43 -6.56 -4.75
N LEU A 62 0.99 -6.23 -3.59
CA LEU A 62 0.32 -5.48 -2.53
C LEU A 62 -0.10 -4.08 -2.98
N VAL A 63 0.84 -3.34 -3.59
CA VAL A 63 0.57 -2.00 -4.12
C VAL A 63 -0.49 -2.07 -5.22
N ARG A 64 -0.40 -3.06 -6.12
CA ARG A 64 -1.40 -3.24 -7.19
C ARG A 64 -2.78 -3.55 -6.65
N TYR A 65 -2.89 -4.39 -5.63
CA TYR A 65 -4.17 -4.72 -5.01
C TYR A 65 -4.78 -3.47 -4.36
N PHE A 66 -4.07 -2.86 -3.41
CA PHE A 66 -4.62 -1.77 -2.59
C PHE A 66 -4.78 -0.43 -3.34
N CYS A 67 -3.97 -0.17 -4.37
CA CYS A 67 -4.17 0.99 -5.26
C CYS A 67 -5.12 0.68 -6.43
N GLY A 68 -5.46 -0.60 -6.63
CA GLY A 68 -6.27 -1.06 -7.75
C GLY A 68 -7.73 -0.63 -7.62
N ALA A 69 -8.45 -0.69 -8.75
CA ALA A 69 -9.84 -0.23 -8.84
C ALA A 69 -10.82 -0.96 -7.89
N HIS A 70 -10.46 -2.15 -7.43
CA HIS A 70 -11.30 -2.96 -6.55
C HIS A 70 -11.18 -2.52 -5.08
N SER A 71 -9.95 -2.37 -4.56
CA SER A 71 -9.71 -1.98 -3.17
C SER A 71 -9.76 -0.47 -2.96
N LYS A 72 -9.00 0.30 -3.77
CA LYS A 72 -8.80 1.75 -3.65
C LYS A 72 -8.46 2.23 -2.22
N LEU A 73 -7.80 1.40 -1.42
CA LEU A 73 -7.34 1.77 -0.09
C LEU A 73 -6.25 2.85 -0.13
N PHE A 74 -5.37 2.79 -1.14
CA PHE A 74 -4.27 3.73 -1.30
C PHE A 74 -4.39 4.54 -2.59
N ASN A 75 -3.85 5.76 -2.54
CA ASN A 75 -3.55 6.55 -3.72
C ASN A 75 -2.03 6.77 -3.80
N ILE A 76 -1.43 6.51 -4.96
CA ILE A 76 0.02 6.67 -5.14
C ILE A 76 0.32 8.16 -5.22
N THR A 77 1.24 8.61 -4.37
CA THR A 77 1.79 9.97 -4.40
C THR A 77 3.27 9.87 -4.72
N TYR A 78 3.71 10.60 -5.75
CA TYR A 78 5.12 10.71 -6.09
C TYR A 78 5.69 11.91 -5.35
N CYS A 79 6.90 11.79 -4.81
CA CYS A 79 7.57 12.86 -4.07
C CYS A 79 9.04 12.96 -4.47
N PHE A 80 9.65 14.14 -4.27
CA PHE A 80 11.10 14.27 -4.11
C PHE A 80 11.42 14.75 -2.69
N TYR A 81 12.67 14.54 -2.27
CA TYR A 81 13.19 15.13 -1.05
C TYR A 81 13.89 16.44 -1.40
N ASP A 82 13.50 17.54 -0.75
CA ASP A 82 14.20 18.80 -0.90
C ASP A 82 15.52 18.84 -0.09
N PHE A 83 16.17 20.01 -0.04
CA PHE A 83 17.45 20.18 0.65
C PHE A 83 17.36 20.02 2.17
N ASP A 84 16.16 20.21 2.74
CA ASP A 84 15.89 20.06 4.17
C ASP A 84 15.38 18.64 4.50
N GLY A 85 15.23 17.79 3.47
CA GLY A 85 14.74 16.42 3.61
C GLY A 85 13.22 16.32 3.72
N GLU A 86 12.49 17.38 3.37
CA GLU A 86 11.03 17.36 3.33
C GLU A 86 10.54 16.66 2.07
N GLU A 87 9.47 15.85 2.21
CA GLU A 87 8.81 15.17 1.10
C GLU A 87 7.88 16.15 0.38
N ILE A 88 8.25 16.55 -0.84
CA ILE A 88 7.44 17.44 -1.67
C ILE A 88 6.73 16.62 -2.76
N PRO A 89 5.38 16.58 -2.76
CA PRO A 89 4.61 15.88 -3.78
C PRO A 89 4.83 16.45 -5.19
N ILE A 90 4.90 15.56 -6.17
CA ILE A 90 5.02 15.87 -7.60
C ILE A 90 4.02 15.05 -8.42
N SER A 91 3.81 15.48 -9.66
CA SER A 91 3.05 14.67 -10.61
C SER A 91 3.85 13.42 -11.02
N ALA A 92 3.14 12.40 -11.47
CA ALA A 92 3.75 11.22 -12.07
C ALA A 92 4.64 11.60 -13.28
N GLU A 93 4.19 12.57 -14.09
CA GLU A 93 4.94 13.09 -15.23
C GLU A 93 6.29 13.69 -14.81
N CYS A 94 6.30 14.52 -13.75
CA CYS A 94 7.52 15.08 -13.21
C CYS A 94 8.49 13.99 -12.74
N TYR A 95 7.98 12.93 -12.10
CA TYR A 95 8.80 11.79 -11.69
C TYR A 95 9.43 11.07 -12.89
N TYR A 96 8.63 10.73 -13.90
CA TYR A 96 9.14 10.03 -15.09
C TYR A 96 10.12 10.85 -15.93
N ASN A 97 9.97 12.18 -15.97
CA ASN A 97 10.91 13.07 -16.66
C ASN A 97 12.26 13.22 -15.93
N ALA A 98 12.33 12.85 -14.65
CA ALA A 98 13.54 12.94 -13.83
C ALA A 98 14.37 11.64 -13.79
N LEU A 99 13.84 10.54 -14.34
CA LEU A 99 14.54 9.25 -14.52
C LEU A 99 15.44 9.28 -15.76
#